data_AF-A0A8T7BGF3-F1
#
_entry.id   AF-A0A8T7BGF3-F1
#
_cell.length_a   1.000
_cell.length_b   1.000
_cell.length_c   1.000
_cell.angle_alpha   90.00
_cell.angle_beta   90.00
_cell.angle_gamma   90.00
#
_symmetry.space_group_name_H-M   'P 1'
#
loop_
_entity.id
_entity.type
_entity.pdbx_description
1 polymer ?
#
loop_
_entity_poly.entity_id
_entity_poly.type
_entity_poly.pdbx_seq_one_letter_code
_entity_poly.pdbx_strand_id
1 'polypeptide(L)' 'MKKLLFSLIIASVICSSVTFAVEDENSLSALVKARDYYSAMVLLEQNADANDTLADGATALAWAVYWNADEMVEK' A
#
# COMPACT_ATOMS: atom_id res chain seq x y z
N MET A 1 9.02 -1.03 -45.09
CA MET A 1 9.08 -2.32 -44.35
C MET A 1 10.00 -2.25 -43.12
N LYS A 2 11.29 -1.93 -43.24
CA LYS A 2 12.23 -1.82 -42.10
C LYS A 2 11.79 -0.80 -41.02
N LYS A 3 11.22 0.34 -41.41
CA LYS A 3 10.68 1.37 -40.48
C LYS A 3 9.43 0.90 -39.71
N LEU A 4 8.60 0.05 -40.32
CA LEU A 4 7.41 -0.55 -39.69
C LEU A 4 7.81 -1.64 -38.68
N LEU A 5 8.81 -2.46 -39.03
CA LEU A 5 9.41 -3.44 -38.12
C LEU A 5 10.10 -2.77 -36.93
N PHE A 6 10.85 -1.70 -37.16
CA PHE A 6 11.49 -0.93 -36.07
C PHE A 6 10.45 -0.29 -35.13
N SER A 7 9.35 0.25 -35.69
CA SER A 7 8.25 0.80 -34.92
C SER A 7 7.52 -0.24 -34.06
N LEU A 8 7.39 -1.47 -34.57
CA LEU A 8 6.75 -2.57 -33.83
C LEU A 8 7.61 -3.05 -32.66
N ILE A 9 8.95 -3.08 -32.84
CA ILE A 9 9.90 -3.45 -31.79
C ILE A 9 9.92 -2.38 -30.69
N ILE A 10 9.91 -1.09 -31.05
CA ILE A 10 9.86 0.00 -30.07
C ILE A 10 8.55 -0.03 -29.27
N ALA A 11 7.40 -0.27 -29.92
CA ALA A 11 6.11 -0.40 -29.23
C ALA A 11 6.08 -1.59 -28.26
N SER A 12 6.72 -2.71 -28.61
CA SER A 12 6.82 -3.89 -27.75
C SER A 12 7.69 -3.64 -26.51
N VAL A 13 8.72 -2.79 -26.61
CA VAL A 13 9.63 -2.49 -25.50
C VAL A 13 8.99 -1.52 -24.48
N ILE A 14 8.10 -0.64 -24.93
CA ILE A 14 7.42 0.33 -24.05
C ILE A 14 6.37 -0.34 -23.14
N CYS A 15 5.87 -1.52 -23.50
CA CYS A 15 4.81 -2.21 -22.75
C CYS A 15 5.31 -3.05 -21.55
N SER A 16 6.62 -3.22 -21.37
CA SER A 16 7.17 -4.17 -20.39
C SER A 16 7.43 -3.59 -18.98
N SER A 17 7.08 -2.34 -18.72
CA SER A 17 7.44 -1.65 -17.46
C SER A 17 6.22 -1.17 -16.68
N VAL A 18 5.26 -2.06 -16.42
CA VAL A 18 4.29 -1.81 -15.36
C VAL A 18 4.90 -2.35 -14.06
N THR A 19 5.55 -1.47 -13.29
CA THR A 19 5.94 -1.79 -11.92
C THR A 19 4.70 -1.67 -11.06
N PHE A 20 4.15 -2.81 -10.62
CA PHE A 20 3.16 -2.83 -9.55
C PHE A 20 3.87 -2.44 -8.25
N ALA A 21 3.37 -1.42 -7.55
CA ALA A 21 3.78 -1.17 -6.18
C ALA A 21 3.29 -2.35 -5.32
N VAL A 22 4.22 -3.11 -4.75
CA VAL A 22 3.88 -4.15 -3.78
C VAL A 22 3.48 -3.43 -2.49
N GLU A 23 2.23 -3.57 -2.06
CA GLU A 23 1.77 -3.13 -0.75
C GLU A 23 2.45 -4.03 0.29
N ASP A 24 3.24 -3.44 1.20
CA ASP A 24 3.88 -4.18 2.27
C ASP A 24 2.83 -4.58 3.31
N GLU A 25 2.43 -5.85 3.30
CA GLU A 25 1.44 -6.42 4.22
C GLU A 25 1.90 -6.38 5.69
N ASN A 26 3.19 -6.19 5.92
CA ASN A 26 3.80 -6.05 7.23
C ASN A 26 4.08 -4.58 7.62
N SER A 27 3.61 -3.62 6.84
CA SER A 27 3.67 -2.20 7.20
C SER A 27 2.71 -1.87 8.35
N LEU A 28 2.98 -0.81 9.11
CA LEU A 28 2.14 -0.43 10.25
C LEU A 28 0.72 -0.06 9.78
N SER A 29 0.61 0.69 8.69
CA SER A 29 -0.66 1.05 8.07
C SER A 29 -1.47 -0.19 7.63
N ALA A 30 -0.82 -1.22 7.08
CA ALA A 30 -1.47 -2.47 6.69
C ALA A 30 -1.98 -3.26 7.90
N LEU A 31 -1.19 -3.39 8.96
CA LEU A 31 -1.59 -4.11 10.18
C LEU A 31 -2.75 -3.43 10.90
N VAL A 32 -2.76 -2.09 10.98
CA VAL A 32 -3.87 -1.34 11.60
C VAL A 32 -5.15 -1.43 10.75
N LYS A 33 -5.03 -1.39 9.42
CA LYS A 33 -6.15 -1.68 8.49
C LYS A 33 -6.72 -3.09 8.72
N ALA A 34 -5.86 -4.09 8.95
CA ALA A 34 -6.27 -5.46 9.27
C ALA A 34 -6.75 -5.66 10.73
N ARG A 35 -6.70 -4.62 11.57
CA ARG A 35 -7.00 -4.65 13.01
C ARG A 35 -6.10 -5.59 13.81
N ASP A 36 -4.91 -5.92 13.30
CA ASP A 36 -3.88 -6.65 14.04
C ASP A 36 -3.07 -5.70 14.93
N TYR A 37 -3.71 -5.25 16.00
CA TYR A 37 -3.11 -4.31 16.95
C TYR A 37 -1.92 -4.90 17.71
N TYR A 38 -1.84 -6.23 17.83
CA TYR A 38 -0.72 -6.87 18.49
C TYR A 38 0.56 -6.72 17.67
N SER A 39 0.52 -7.12 16.40
CA SER A 39 1.66 -6.98 15.50
C SER A 39 2.00 -5.50 15.23
N ALA A 40 0.99 -4.63 15.13
CA ALA A 40 1.20 -3.20 14.99
C ALA A 40 1.96 -2.61 16.19
N MET A 41 1.63 -3.03 17.42
CA MET A 41 2.35 -2.58 18.61
C MET A 41 3.80 -3.06 18.63
N VAL A 42 4.06 -4.31 18.20
CA VAL A 42 5.44 -4.83 18.06
C VAL A 42 6.27 -3.98 17.10
N LEU A 43 5.68 -3.55 15.98
CA LEU A 43 6.38 -2.66 15.04
C LEU A 43 6.65 -1.26 15.63
N LEU A 44 5.70 -0.70 16.39
CA LEU A 44 5.88 0.57 17.07
C LEU A 44 7.02 0.50 18.10
N GLU A 45 7.11 -0.59 18.87
CA GLU A 45 8.22 -0.84 19.80
C GLU A 45 9.58 -0.93 19.06
N GLN A 46 9.56 -1.38 17.81
CA GLN A 46 10.72 -1.44 16.93
C GLN A 46 11.02 -0.12 16.20
N ASN A 47 10.32 0.98 16.52
CA ASN A 47 10.42 2.28 15.87
C ASN A 47 10.10 2.24 14.35
N ALA A 48 9.11 1.43 13.94
CA ALA A 48 8.56 1.52 12.60
C ALA A 48 8.05 2.94 12.30
N ASP A 49 8.10 3.35 11.03
CA ASP A 49 7.59 4.65 10.60
C ASP A 49 6.08 4.69 10.80
N ALA A 50 5.61 5.54 11.70
CA ALA A 50 4.19 5.73 11.97
C ALA A 50 3.44 6.48 10.85
N ASN A 51 4.18 7.04 9.89
CA ASN A 51 3.64 7.80 8.75
C ASN A 51 3.74 7.01 7.45
N ASP A 52 4.00 5.71 7.50
CA ASP A 52 3.91 4.84 6.35
C ASP A 52 2.51 4.94 5.72
N THR A 53 2.47 4.81 4.40
CA THR A 53 1.24 4.94 3.62
C THR A 53 1.04 3.72 2.73
N LEU A 54 -0.20 3.28 2.62
CA LEU A 54 -0.61 2.28 1.64
C LEU A 54 -0.68 2.89 0.23
N ALA A 55 -0.97 2.05 -0.78
CA ALA A 55 -1.06 2.47 -2.17
C ALA A 55 -2.11 3.58 -2.44
N ASP A 56 -3.11 3.70 -1.58
CA ASP A 56 -4.15 4.74 -1.62
C ASP A 56 -3.78 6.03 -0.84
N GLY A 57 -2.62 6.04 -0.18
CA GLY A 57 -2.14 7.15 0.65
C GLY A 57 -2.66 7.13 2.09
N ALA A 58 -3.43 6.12 2.51
CA ALA A 58 -3.93 6.02 3.88
C ALA A 58 -2.81 5.60 4.85
N THR A 59 -2.80 6.22 6.04
CA THR A 59 -1.86 5.91 7.14
C THR A 59 -2.50 5.03 8.21
N ALA A 60 -1.68 4.51 9.12
CA ALA A 60 -2.13 3.79 10.30
C ALA A 60 -3.17 4.59 11.12
N LEU A 61 -2.96 5.89 11.32
CA LEU A 61 -3.87 6.74 12.09
C LEU A 61 -5.25 6.88 11.42
N ALA A 62 -5.29 7.02 10.09
CA ALA A 62 -6.55 7.12 9.36
C ALA A 62 -7.43 5.86 9.55
N TRP A 63 -6.82 4.67 9.50
CA TRP A 63 -7.52 3.41 9.74
C TRP A 63 -7.96 3.24 11.19
N ALA A 64 -7.13 3.63 12.17
CA ALA A 64 -7.50 3.57 13.58
C ALA A 64 -8.74 4.44 13.89
N VAL A 65 -8.80 5.63 13.31
CA VAL A 65 -9.97 6.52 13.44
C VAL A 65 -11.21 5.91 12.79
N TYR A 66 -11.07 5.32 11.60
CA TYR A 66 -12.16 4.65 10.90
C TYR A 66 -12.80 3.54 11.76
N TRP A 67 -11.99 2.65 12.35
CA TRP A 67 -12.52 1.56 13.21
C TRP A 67 -13.17 2.06 14.50
N ASN A 68 -12.63 3.12 15.10
CA ASN A 68 -13.25 3.73 16.27
C ASN A 68 -14.59 4.39 15.93
N ALA A 69 -14.71 4.97 14.74
CA ALA A 69 -15.99 5.55 14.27
C ALA A 69 -17.04 4.46 14.03
N ASP A 70 -16.66 3.35 13.40
CA ASP A 70 -17.56 2.20 13.23
C ASP A 70 -18.07 1.67 14.59
N GLU A 71 -17.18 1.52 15.58
CA GLU A 71 -17.58 1.10 16.94
C GLU A 71 -18.58 2.07 17.59
N MET A 72 -18.49 3.37 17.30
CA MET A 72 -19.40 4.37 17.85
C MET A 72 -20.81 4.35 17.24
N VAL A 73 -20.96 3.90 15.99
CA VAL A 73 -22.26 3.87 15.29
C VAL A 73 -23.06 2.61 15.63
N GLU A 74 -22.38 1.52 15.99
CA GLU A 74 -23.04 0.24 16.33
C GLU A 74 -23.59 0.17 17.77
N LYS A 75 -23.37 1.19 18.62
CA LYS A 75 -23.84 1.25 20.02
C LYS A 75 -25.07 2.15 20.20
#